data_AF-A0A9N9N7A8-F1
#
_entry.id   AF-A0A9N9N7A8-F1
#
_cell.length_a   1.000
_cell.length_b   1.000
_cell.length_c   1.000
_cell.angle_alpha   90.00
_cell.angle_beta   90.00
_cell.angle_gamma   90.00
#
_symmetry.space_group_name_H-M   'P 1'
#
loop_
_entity.id
_entity.type
_entity.pdbx_description
1 polymer ?
#
loop_
_entity_poly.entity_id
_entity_poly.type
_entity_poly.pdbx_seq_one_letter_code
_entity_poly.pdbx_strand_id
1 'polypeptide(L)' 'MIIVLVLIQPDLSKAFIIQIDALDEELEVVLIQKNDQRLKHSIAYTSRKLSDLKLKYITTEKEYLA' A
#
# COMPACT_ATOMS: atom_id res chain seq x y z
N MET A 1 -7.70 -11.57 7.35
CA MET A 1 -6.65 -12.24 6.56
C MET A 1 -5.32 -11.84 7.16
N ILE A 2 -4.64 -12.75 7.88
CA ILE A 2 -3.33 -12.44 8.50
C ILE A 2 -2.29 -12.54 7.38
N ILE A 3 -1.67 -11.41 7.01
CA ILE A 3 -0.55 -11.38 6.09
C ILE A 3 0.72 -11.48 6.94
N VAL A 4 1.46 -12.59 6.84
CA VAL A 4 2.83 -12.65 7.36
C VAL A 4 3.70 -11.92 6.33
N LEU A 5 4.08 -10.68 6.66
CA LEU A 5 4.78 -9.79 5.74
C LEU A 5 6.27 -10.09 5.75
N VAL A 6 6.71 -11.05 4.93
CA VAL A 6 8.14 -11.16 4.58
C VAL A 6 8.43 -10.09 3.55
N LEU A 7 9.13 -9.03 3.98
CA LEU A 7 9.62 -8.00 3.08
C LEU A 7 10.84 -8.51 2.32
N ILE A 8 10.85 -8.25 1.02
CA ILE A 8 11.96 -8.60 0.13
C ILE A 8 12.66 -7.32 -0.32
N GLN A 9 13.98 -7.38 -0.54
CA GLN A 9 14.69 -6.26 -1.14
C GLN A 9 14.12 -5.94 -2.53
N PRO A 10 14.03 -4.64 -2.88
CA PRO A 10 13.57 -4.23 -4.19
C PRO A 10 14.56 -4.64 -5.28
N ASP A 11 14.03 -5.13 -6.39
CA ASP A 11 14.76 -5.26 -7.65
C ASP A 11 14.47 -4.02 -8.50
N LEU A 12 15.42 -3.08 -8.57
CA LEU A 12 15.23 -1.81 -9.28
C LEU A 12 15.05 -1.96 -10.80
N SER A 13 15.28 -3.15 -11.36
CA SER A 13 15.01 -3.45 -12.78
C SER A 13 13.54 -3.81 -13.07
N LYS A 14 12.74 -4.07 -12.02
CA LYS A 14 11.35 -4.55 -12.13
C LYS A 14 10.35 -3.45 -11.80
N ALA A 15 9.19 -3.53 -12.45
CA ALA A 15 8.09 -2.59 -12.19
C ALA A 15 7.55 -2.73 -10.76
N PHE A 16 7.25 -1.58 -10.16
CA PHE A 16 6.58 -1.49 -8.87
C PHE A 16 5.07 -1.41 -9.07
N ILE A 17 4.34 -1.97 -8.10
CA ILE A 17 2.89 -1.87 -7.98
C ILE A 17 2.63 -1.23 -6.61
N ILE A 18 1.91 -0.11 -6.63
CA ILE A 18 1.41 0.51 -5.40
C ILE A 18 -0.02 0.03 -5.21
N GLN A 19 -0.30 -0.54 -4.04
CA GLN A 19 -1.65 -0.84 -3.60
C GLN A 19 -1.94 0.04 -2.39
N ILE A 20 -3.03 0.79 -2.48
CA ILE A 20 -3.51 1.68 -1.43
C ILE A 20 -4.83 1.11 -0.94
N ASP A 21 -5.03 1.13 0.36
CA ASP A 21 -6.33 0.92 0.99
C ASP A 21 -6.58 2.09 1.95
N ALA A 22 -7.82 2.56 2.00
CA ALA A 22 -8.23 3.63 2.90
C ALA A 22 -9.32 3.08 3.84
N LEU A 23 -8.93 2.91 5.10
CA LEU A 23 -9.86 2.67 6.20
C LEU A 23 -10.36 4.01 6.74
N ASP A 24 -11.39 3.98 7.59
CA ASP A 24 -12.11 5.20 8.01
C ASP A 24 -11.18 6.33 8.51
N GLU A 25 -10.13 5.97 9.25
CA GLU A 25 -9.19 6.92 9.85
C GLU A 25 -7.74 6.77 9.36
N GLU A 26 -7.43 5.74 8.59
CA GLU A 26 -6.06 5.36 8.24
C GLU A 26 -5.92 5.08 6.74
N LEU A 27 -4.80 5.54 6.19
CA LEU A 27 -4.36 5.18 4.86
C LEU A 27 -3.24 4.15 4.98
N GLU A 28 -3.42 3.01 4.31
CA GLU A 28 -2.43 1.95 4.22
C GLU A 28 -1.88 1.86 2.80
N VAL A 29 -0.57 1.71 2.68
CA VAL A 29 0.10 1.59 1.39
C VAL A 29 1.09 0.43 1.42
N VAL A 30 0.97 -0.44 0.42
CA VAL A 30 1.91 -1.54 0.19
C VAL A 30 2.60 -1.34 -1.15
N LEU A 31 3.93 -1.35 -1.10
CA LEU A 31 4.77 -1.40 -2.29
C LEU A 31 5.04 -2.85 -2.64
N ILE A 32 4.70 -3.26 -3.86
CA ILE A 32 4.73 -4.64 -4.32
C ILE A 32 5.58 -4.73 -5.59
N GLN A 33 6.31 -5.83 -5.76
CA GLN A 33 6.89 -6.23 -7.06
C GLN A 33 6.45 -7.64 -7.41
N LYS A 34 6.42 -7.95 -8.71
CA LYS A 34 6.20 -9.32 -9.19
C LYS A 34 7.54 -10.00 -9.44
N ASN A 35 7.70 -11.24 -8.99
CA ASN A 35 8.85 -12.06 -9.38
C ASN A 35 8.69 -12.58 -10.82
N ASP A 36 9.66 -13.37 -11.28
CA ASP A 36 9.66 -13.92 -12.65
C ASP A 36 8.50 -14.91 -12.90
N GLN A 37 7.94 -15.47 -11.83
CA GLN A 37 6.74 -16.31 -11.84
C GLN A 37 5.44 -15.50 -11.72
N ARG A 38 5.51 -14.16 -11.81
CA ARG A 38 4.38 -13.21 -11.66
C ARG A 38 3.72 -13.20 -10.27
N LEU A 39 4.34 -13.82 -9.26
CA LEU A 39 3.88 -13.78 -7.88
C LEU A 39 4.20 -12.42 -7.24
N LYS A 40 3.24 -11.86 -6.52
CA LYS A 40 3.38 -10.59 -5.80
C LYS A 40 4.21 -10.78 -4.53
N HIS A 41 5.20 -9.92 -4.33
CA HIS A 41 6.01 -9.83 -3.13
C HIS A 41 5.97 -8.42 -2.57
N SER A 42 5.89 -8.30 -1.25
CA SER A 42 5.89 -7.01 -0.57
C SER A 42 7.33 -6.52 -0.40
N ILE A 43 7.57 -5.27 -0.79
CA ILE A 43 8.86 -4.60 -0.69
C ILE A 43 8.87 -3.67 0.53
N ALA A 44 7.78 -2.93 0.72
CA ALA A 44 7.63 -2.01 1.84
C ALA A 44 6.15 -1.88 2.21
N TYR A 45 5.92 -1.53 3.48
CA TYR A 45 4.62 -1.15 4.01
C TYR A 45 4.74 0.19 4.72
N THR A 46 3.77 1.07 4.54
CA THR A 46 3.64 2.29 5.32
C THR A 46 2.18 2.58 5.57
N SER A 47 1.88 3.17 6.73
CA SER A 47 0.54 3.67 7.04
C SER A 47 0.62 5.05 7.65
N ARG A 48 -0.44 5.82 7.49
CA ARG A 48 -0.58 7.12 8.15
C ARG A 48 -2.03 7.39 8.54
N LYS A 49 -2.20 8.04 9.69
CA LYS A 49 -3.50 8.55 10.14
C LYS A 49 -3.91 9.75 9.29
N LEU A 50 -5.20 9.82 8.96
CA LEU A 50 -5.80 10.97 8.31
C LEU A 50 -6.11 12.05 9.35
N SER A 51 -5.91 13.33 8.98
CA SER A 51 -6.34 14.46 9.81
C SER A 51 -7.86 14.57 9.83
N ASP A 52 -8.44 15.17 10.87
CA ASP A 52 -9.90 15.34 11.04
C ASP A 52 -10.65 15.86 9.80
N LEU A 53 -10.04 16.79 9.04
CA LEU A 53 -10.61 17.31 7.80
C LEU A 53 -10.74 16.25 6.69
N LYS A 54 -9.77 15.35 6.61
CA LYS A 54 -9.65 14.29 5.60
C LYS A 54 -10.49 13.06 5.94
N LEU A 55 -10.93 12.91 7.19
CA LEU A 55 -11.87 11.86 7.60
C LEU A 55 -13.22 11.97 6.88
N LYS A 56 -13.60 13.18 6.47
CA LYS A 56 -14.87 13.48 5.79
C LYS A 56 -14.87 13.15 4.30
N TYR A 57 -13.71 12.85 3.71
CA TYR A 57 -13.61 12.49 2.30
C TYR A 57 -14.23 11.12 2.06
N ILE A 58 -14.74 10.88 0.84
CA ILE A 58 -15.18 9.54 0.48
C ILE A 58 -13.96 8.60 0.32
N THR A 59 -14.16 7.28 0.42
CA THR A 59 -13.05 6.30 0.39
C THR A 59 -12.10 6.52 -0.79
N THR A 60 -12.63 6.70 -1.99
CA THR A 60 -11.81 6.96 -3.18
C THR A 60 -10.98 8.24 -3.06
N GLU A 61 -11.55 9.33 -2.55
CA GLU A 61 -10.80 10.57 -2.30
C GLU A 61 -9.71 10.38 -1.24
N LYS A 62 -9.98 9.56 -0.21
CA LYS A 62 -8.97 9.20 0.80
C LYS A 62 -7.81 8.43 0.17
N GLU A 63 -8.07 7.46 -0.70
CA GLU A 63 -7.05 6.69 -1.43
C GLU A 63 -6.17 7.61 -2.30
N TYR A 64 -6.75 8.65 -2.92
CA TYR A 64 -6.01 9.64 -3.72
C TYR A 64 -5.06 10.53 -2.91
N LEU A 65 -5.13 10.53 -1.58
CA LEU A 65 -4.20 11.30 -0.76
C LEU A 65 -2.83 10.63 -0.62
N ALA A 66 -2.72 9.34 -0.96
CA ALA A 66 -1.52 8.54 -0.80
C ALA A 66 -0.30 9.11 -1.54
#